data_AF-A0A6J5DNA9-F1
#
_entry.id   AF-A0A6J5DNA9-F1
#
_cell.length_a   1.000
_cell.length_b   1.000
_cell.length_c   1.000
_cell.angle_alpha   90.00
_cell.angle_beta   90.00
_cell.angle_gamma   90.00
#
_symmetry.space_group_name_H-M   'P 1'
#
loop_
_entity.id
_entity.type
_entity.pdbx_description
1 polymer ?
#
loop_
_entity_poly.entity_id
_entity_poly.type
_entity_poly.pdbx_seq_one_letter_code
_entity_poly.pdbx_strand_id
1 'polypeptide(L)'
;MSSYKNNRIVTTDPARRDAARLRGVPPLFVWGDYLDQQAFWVHSLPQSRRWCEALAAAGSDAEWIDLPARGIKGNSRAPMADDNSDDIAVLVLDWLRVRNLVG
;
A
#
# COMPACT_ATOMS: atom_id res chain seq x y z
N MET A 1 -16.00 35.08 -3.68
CA MET A 1 -16.08 33.98 -2.69
C MET A 1 -14.88 33.08 -2.87
N SER A 2 -14.03 33.09 -1.85
CA SER A 2 -12.77 32.35 -1.74
C SER A 2 -13.02 30.94 -1.19
N SER A 3 -12.06 30.05 -1.44
CA SER A 3 -11.82 28.75 -0.81
C SER A 3 -12.46 27.50 -1.45
N TYR A 4 -11.76 26.94 -2.43
CA TYR A 4 -11.50 25.48 -2.50
C TYR A 4 -10.05 25.29 -2.99
N LYS A 5 -9.09 25.73 -2.19
CA LYS A 5 -7.67 25.36 -2.34
C LYS A 5 -7.29 24.51 -1.13
N ASN A 6 -7.25 23.19 -1.31
CA ASN A 6 -6.33 22.24 -0.65
C ASN A 6 -6.83 20.79 -0.72
N ASN A 7 -6.91 20.21 -1.92
CA ASN A 7 -6.64 18.77 -2.04
C ASN A 7 -5.14 18.60 -2.23
N ARG A 8 -4.36 18.84 -1.15
CA ARG A 8 -3.04 18.23 -1.06
C ARG A 8 -3.31 16.74 -0.86
N ILE A 9 -3.44 16.01 -1.97
CA ILE A 9 -3.08 14.59 -1.96
C ILE A 9 -1.70 14.60 -1.31
N VAL A 10 -1.58 13.97 -0.13
CA VAL A 10 -0.28 13.72 0.49
C VAL A 10 0.37 12.68 -0.41
N THR A 11 0.91 13.15 -1.54
CA THR A 11 1.54 12.27 -2.51
C THR A 11 2.80 11.73 -1.87
N THR A 12 2.90 10.41 -1.84
CA THR A 12 4.14 9.67 -1.60
C THR A 12 5.07 9.82 -2.80
N ASP A 13 5.36 11.06 -3.17
CA ASP A 13 6.25 11.40 -4.27
C ASP A 13 7.69 11.37 -3.75
N PRO A 14 8.55 10.45 -4.22
CA PRO A 14 9.94 10.39 -3.78
C PRO A 14 10.75 11.64 -4.15
N ALA A 15 10.30 12.46 -5.10
CA ALA A 15 10.92 13.75 -5.38
C ALA A 15 10.60 14.81 -4.30
N ARG A 16 9.58 14.58 -3.47
CA ARG A 16 9.10 15.54 -2.44
C ARG A 16 9.27 15.01 -1.01
N ARG A 17 9.54 13.72 -0.85
CA ARG A 17 9.65 13.03 0.44
C ARG A 17 10.90 12.15 0.47
N ASP A 18 11.66 12.26 1.54
CA ASP A 18 12.85 11.45 1.76
C ASP A 18 12.46 10.05 2.27
N ALA A 19 12.58 9.04 1.39
CA ALA A 19 12.31 7.65 1.70
C ALA A 19 13.26 7.07 2.76
N ALA A 20 14.48 7.62 2.90
CA ALA A 20 15.46 7.12 3.87
C ALA A 20 15.00 7.31 5.32
N ARG A 21 14.03 8.19 5.58
CA ARG A 21 13.40 8.36 6.90
C ARG A 21 12.63 7.14 7.38
N LEU A 22 12.22 6.26 6.47
CA LEU A 22 11.53 5.01 6.79
C LEU A 22 12.48 3.81 6.78
N ARG A 23 13.80 4.04 6.75
CA ARG A 23 14.79 2.97 6.90
C ARG A 23 14.58 2.29 8.26
N GLY A 24 14.40 0.98 8.25
CA GLY A 24 14.14 0.17 9.45
C GLY A 24 12.67 0.06 9.86
N VAL A 25 11.76 0.80 9.22
CA VAL A 25 10.30 0.57 9.34
C VAL A 25 9.87 -0.14 8.05
N PRO A 26 9.48 -1.43 8.08
CA PRO A 26 9.11 -2.18 6.89
C PRO A 26 7.69 -1.80 6.43
N PRO A 27 7.50 -1.11 5.30
CA PRO A 27 6.17 -0.70 4.86
C PRO A 27 5.51 -1.82 4.06
N LEU A 28 4.28 -2.19 4.44
CA LEU A 28 3.47 -3.17 3.71
C LEU A 28 2.36 -2.47 2.92
N PHE A 29 2.27 -2.77 1.62
CA PHE A 29 1.20 -2.33 0.74
C PHE A 29 0.36 -3.53 0.32
N VAL A 30 -0.94 -3.54 0.64
CA VAL A 30 -1.88 -4.61 0.26
C VAL A 30 -2.96 -4.05 -0.67
N TRP A 31 -3.13 -4.67 -1.83
CA TRP A 31 -4.03 -4.22 -2.88
C TRP A 31 -5.03 -5.30 -3.27
N GLY A 32 -6.32 -4.95 -3.24
CA GLY A 32 -7.42 -5.79 -3.68
C GLY A 32 -7.63 -5.80 -5.20
N ASP A 33 -8.80 -6.25 -5.61
CA ASP A 33 -9.20 -6.41 -7.01
C ASP A 33 -9.93 -5.14 -7.53
N TYR A 34 -10.25 -5.14 -8.82
CA TYR A 34 -11.10 -4.13 -9.49
C TYR A 34 -10.60 -2.67 -9.39
N LEU A 35 -9.29 -2.49 -9.20
CA LEU A 35 -8.73 -1.16 -8.98
C LEU A 35 -8.75 -0.30 -10.25
N ASP A 36 -8.87 -0.93 -11.41
CA ASP A 36 -8.98 -0.30 -12.73
C ASP A 36 -10.37 0.32 -13.00
N GLN A 37 -11.39 -0.05 -12.23
CA GLN A 37 -12.75 0.43 -12.42
C GLN A 37 -12.97 1.88 -11.95
N GLN A 38 -12.05 2.44 -11.17
CA GLN A 38 -12.15 3.80 -10.66
C GLN A 38 -10.91 4.63 -10.99
N ALA A 39 -11.12 5.73 -11.72
CA ALA A 39 -10.07 6.65 -12.19
C ALA A 39 -9.09 7.08 -11.09
N PHE A 40 -9.58 7.26 -9.85
CA PHE A 40 -8.73 7.59 -8.71
C PHE A 40 -7.59 6.58 -8.48
N TRP A 41 -7.87 5.28 -8.58
CA TRP A 41 -6.82 4.26 -8.38
C TRP A 41 -5.95 4.08 -9.61
N VAL A 42 -6.54 4.12 -10.81
CA VAL A 42 -5.78 4.11 -12.06
C VAL A 42 -4.68 5.19 -12.03
N HIS A 43 -4.99 6.37 -11.49
CA HIS A 43 -4.01 7.46 -11.38
C HIS A 43 -3.09 7.37 -10.15
N SER A 44 -3.55 6.76 -9.05
CA SER A 44 -2.79 6.73 -7.79
C SER A 44 -1.87 5.52 -7.64
N LEU A 45 -2.26 4.35 -8.17
CA LEU A 45 -1.47 3.11 -8.07
C LEU A 45 -0.04 3.25 -8.60
N PRO A 46 0.21 3.87 -9.78
CA PRO A 46 1.58 4.06 -10.26
C PRO A 46 2.42 4.92 -9.32
N GLN A 47 1.81 5.88 -8.62
CA GLN A 47 2.51 6.73 -7.65
C GLN A 47 2.86 5.93 -6.38
N SER A 48 1.90 5.16 -5.85
CA SER A 48 2.14 4.27 -4.71
C SER A 48 3.22 3.23 -5.03
N ARG A 49 3.22 2.67 -6.24
CA ARG A 49 4.23 1.71 -6.70
C ARG A 49 5.62 2.33 -6.74
N ARG A 50 5.77 3.51 -7.36
CA ARG A 50 7.04 4.25 -7.37
C ARG A 50 7.55 4.56 -5.97
N TRP A 51 6.67 4.85 -5.03
CA TRP A 51 7.07 5.05 -3.63
C TRP A 51 7.58 3.78 -2.96
N CYS A 52 6.87 2.66 -3.13
CA CYS A 52 7.31 1.37 -2.61
C CYS A 52 8.71 1.02 -3.15
N GLU A 53 8.94 1.25 -4.44
CA GLU A 53 10.25 1.04 -5.07
C GLU A 53 11.33 1.99 -4.53
N ALA A 54 10.98 3.26 -4.28
CA ALA A 54 11.90 4.21 -3.68
C ALA A 54 12.26 3.84 -2.23
N LEU A 55 11.30 3.32 -1.45
CA LEU A 55 11.55 2.80 -0.10
C LEU A 55 12.49 1.59 -0.13
N ALA A 56 12.24 0.64 -1.03
CA ALA A 56 13.11 -0.51 -1.23
C ALA A 56 14.53 -0.07 -1.63
N ALA A 57 14.66 0.85 -2.60
CA ALA A 57 15.94 1.40 -3.02
C ALA A 57 16.66 2.19 -1.91
N ALA A 58 15.91 2.82 -1.01
CA ALA A 58 16.44 3.48 0.17
C ALA A 58 16.87 2.51 1.27
N GLY A 59 16.63 1.19 1.13
CA GLY A 59 17.03 0.16 2.09
C GLY A 59 15.98 -0.13 3.17
N SER A 60 14.72 0.23 2.93
CA SER A 60 13.59 -0.30 3.71
C SER A 60 13.15 -1.65 3.14
N ASP A 61 12.72 -2.56 4.01
CA ASP A 61 12.09 -3.83 3.61
C ASP A 61 10.61 -3.59 3.25
N ALA A 62 10.40 -2.91 2.13
CA ALA A 62 9.08 -2.57 1.61
C ALA A 62 8.50 -3.72 0.78
N GLU A 63 7.26 -4.13 1.08
CA GLU A 63 6.59 -5.23 0.38
C GLU A 63 5.31 -4.75 -0.31
N TRP A 64 5.12 -5.22 -1.55
CA TRP A 64 3.93 -5.00 -2.35
C TRP A 64 3.18 -6.30 -2.55
N ILE A 65 1.95 -6.36 -2.04
CA ILE A 65 1.05 -7.50 -2.16
C ILE A 65 -0.11 -7.12 -3.07
N ASP A 66 -0.19 -7.81 -4.20
CA ASP A 66 -1.34 -7.85 -5.09
C ASP A 66 -2.14 -9.12 -4.77
N LEU A 67 -3.31 -8.96 -4.15
CA LEU A 67 -4.15 -10.08 -3.70
C LEU A 67 -4.61 -10.94 -4.89
N PRO A 68 -5.14 -10.38 -6.00
CA PRO A 68 -5.45 -11.14 -7.21
C PRO A 68 -4.28 -11.98 -7.73
N ALA A 69 -3.05 -11.42 -7.74
CA ALA A 69 -1.86 -12.14 -8.17
C ALA A 69 -1.49 -13.33 -7.26
N ARG A 70 -1.95 -13.33 -6.00
CA ARG A 70 -1.81 -14.44 -5.05
C ARG A 70 -3.02 -15.39 -5.04
N GLY A 71 -3.96 -15.21 -5.97
CA GLY A 71 -5.17 -16.03 -6.08
C GLY A 71 -6.32 -15.59 -5.17
N ILE A 72 -6.15 -14.52 -4.39
CA ILE A 72 -7.19 -13.95 -3.53
C ILE A 72 -7.93 -12.88 -4.33
N LYS A 73 -9.08 -13.26 -4.91
CA LYS A 73 -9.85 -12.41 -5.83
C LYS A 73 -11.12 -11.91 -5.18
N GLY A 74 -11.70 -10.84 -5.73
CA GLY A 74 -12.99 -10.32 -5.26
C GLY A 74 -12.90 -9.27 -4.15
N ASN A 75 -11.72 -9.07 -3.55
CA ASN A 75 -11.51 -8.01 -2.57
C ASN A 75 -11.72 -6.62 -3.18
N SER A 76 -12.35 -5.75 -2.40
CA SER A 76 -12.58 -4.36 -2.75
C SER A 76 -11.32 -3.50 -2.52
N ARG A 77 -11.50 -2.18 -2.57
CA ARG A 77 -10.48 -1.20 -2.20
C ARG A 77 -10.04 -1.30 -0.73
N ALA A 78 -10.89 -1.87 0.13
CA ALA A 78 -10.68 -1.93 1.57
C ALA A 78 -10.69 -3.40 2.03
N PRO A 79 -9.64 -4.18 1.70
CA PRO A 79 -9.62 -5.63 1.95
C PRO A 79 -9.80 -6.01 3.43
N MET A 80 -9.45 -5.10 4.36
CA MET A 80 -9.65 -5.29 5.79
C MET A 80 -11.12 -5.24 6.24
N ALA A 81 -12.03 -4.76 5.40
CA ALA A 81 -13.46 -4.62 5.69
C ALA A 81 -14.32 -5.56 4.82
N ASP A 82 -13.70 -6.39 3.99
CA ASP A 82 -14.41 -7.36 3.15
C ASP A 82 -14.74 -8.64 3.94
N ASP A 83 -15.61 -9.48 3.38
CA ASP A 83 -16.08 -10.71 4.02
C ASP A 83 -14.96 -11.73 4.33
N ASN A 84 -13.87 -11.69 3.57
CA ASN A 84 -12.67 -12.53 3.79
C ASN A 84 -11.57 -11.78 4.59
N SER A 85 -11.93 -10.75 5.35
CA SER A 85 -10.98 -9.97 6.14
C SER A 85 -10.14 -10.81 7.12
N ASP A 86 -10.65 -11.95 7.59
CA ASP A 86 -9.88 -12.91 8.39
C ASP A 86 -8.70 -13.51 7.62
N ASP A 87 -8.89 -13.86 6.33
CA ASP A 87 -7.81 -14.37 5.48
C ASP A 87 -6.74 -13.29 5.23
N ILE A 88 -7.20 -12.05 5.05
CA ILE A 88 -6.31 -10.89 4.90
C ILE A 88 -5.54 -10.64 6.21
N ALA A 89 -6.19 -10.79 7.36
CA ALA A 89 -5.56 -10.67 8.67
C ALA A 89 -4.49 -11.74 8.88
N VAL A 90 -4.75 -13.00 8.49
CA VAL A 90 -3.75 -14.08 8.53
C VAL A 90 -2.54 -13.73 7.67
N LEU A 91 -2.76 -13.26 6.43
CA LEU A 91 -1.69 -12.86 5.53
C LEU A 91 -0.83 -11.73 6.12
N VAL A 92 -1.45 -10.72 6.74
CA VAL A 92 -0.73 -9.61 7.40
C VAL A 92 0.00 -10.09 8.65
N LEU A 93 -0.60 -10.98 9.45
CA LEU A 93 0.02 -11.55 10.65
C LEU A 93 1.24 -12.39 10.30
N ASP A 94 1.15 -13.22 9.27
CA ASP A 94 2.27 -14.04 8.81
C ASP A 94 3.41 -13.16 8.27
N TRP A 95 3.07 -12.09 7.56
CA TRP A 95 4.04 -11.08 7.12
C TRP A 95 4.77 -10.43 8.31
N LEU A 96 4.04 -10.08 9.38
CA LEU A 96 4.61 -9.50 10.60
C LEU A 96 5.49 -10.51 11.37
N ARG A 97 5.07 -11.77 11.47
CA ARG A 97 5.78 -12.85 12.17
C ARG A 97 7.13 -13.16 11.54
N VAL A 98 7.17 -13.29 10.21
CA VAL A 98 8.44 -13.53 9.46
C VAL A 98 9.46 -12.43 9.73
N ARG A 99 9.00 -11.23 10.08
CA ARG A 99 9.83 -10.05 10.38
C ARG A 99 10.07 -9.81 11.87
N ASN A 100 9.60 -10.72 12.73
CA ASN A 100 9.65 -10.59 14.20
C ASN A 100 9.05 -9.27 14.72
N LEU A 101 8.03 -8.74 14.04
CA LEU A 101 7.36 -7.49 14.41
C LEU A 101 6.23 -7.71 15.42
N VAL A 102 5.78 -8.95 15.55
CA VAL A 102 4.79 -9.40 16.53
C VAL A 102 5.25 -10.74 17.10
N GLY A 103 5.01 -10.92 18.41
CA GLY A 103 5.31 -12.12 19.18
C GLY A 103 4.14 -12.52 20.04
#